data_AF-A0AAT9SRJ6-F1
#
_entry.id   AF-A0AAT9SRJ6-F1
#
_cell.length_a   1.000
_cell.length_b   1.000
_cell.length_c   1.000
_cell.angle_alpha   90.00
_cell.angle_beta   90.00
_cell.angle_gamma   90.00
#
_symmetry.space_group_name_H-M   'P 1'
#
loop_
_entity.id
_entity.type
_entity.pdbx_description
1 polymer ?
#
loop_
_entity_poly.entity_id
_entity_poly.type
_entity_poly.pdbx_seq_one_letter_code
_entity_poly.pdbx_strand_id
1 'polypeptide(L)'
;MEQNRETGAAGDAYGRRMGTAIARAMHLERLSDSSNEVKWRDGFAVIKCCGPRTNSFGITAQMLERIDAVIVGCEDESGNVEIFELTTDRFRQSMVDSRSSSAAGGRVKQVRRSVARRDGVRLCVLRAAELLVFGR
;
A
#
# COMPACT_ATOMS: atom_id res chain seq x y z
N MET A 1 2.15 -20.71 12.00
CA MET A 1 2.36 -20.23 10.62
C MET A 1 3.54 -19.27 10.67
N GLU A 2 4.75 -19.80 10.49
CA GLU A 2 5.96 -18.98 10.37
C GLU A 2 5.97 -18.31 9.01
N GLN A 3 5.78 -17.00 9.00
CA GLN A 3 6.07 -16.18 7.84
C GLN A 3 7.61 -16.08 7.77
N ASN A 4 8.24 -16.96 6.98
CA ASN A 4 9.70 -16.97 6.77
C ASN A 4 10.17 -15.56 6.42
N ARG A 5 11.22 -15.07 7.10
CA ARG A 5 11.83 -13.73 6.89
C ARG A 5 12.05 -13.37 5.42
N GLU A 6 12.36 -14.36 4.58
CA GLU A 6 12.50 -14.21 3.12
C GLU A 6 11.21 -13.78 2.42
N THR A 7 10.05 -14.27 2.87
CA THR A 7 8.74 -13.88 2.32
C THR A 7 8.35 -12.45 2.68
N GLY A 8 8.80 -11.96 3.85
CA GLY A 8 8.62 -10.57 4.28
C GLY A 8 9.46 -9.61 3.44
N ALA A 9 10.78 -9.86 3.33
CA ALA A 9 11.68 -9.01 2.55
C ALA A 9 11.33 -8.98 1.05
N ALA A 10 10.92 -10.13 0.48
CA ALA A 10 10.44 -10.20 -0.90
C ALA A 10 9.12 -9.42 -1.08
N GLY A 11 8.20 -9.50 -0.12
CA GLY A 11 6.97 -8.72 -0.09
C GLY A 11 7.23 -7.21 0.00
N ASP A 12 8.21 -6.80 0.80
CA ASP A 12 8.60 -5.39 0.95
C ASP A 12 9.27 -4.86 -0.31
N ALA A 13 10.14 -5.64 -0.96
CA ALA A 13 10.74 -5.28 -2.24
C ALA A 13 9.67 -5.15 -3.34
N TYR A 14 8.73 -6.08 -3.39
CA TYR A 14 7.61 -6.04 -4.31
C TYR A 14 6.73 -4.80 -4.10
N GLY A 15 6.33 -4.53 -2.85
CA GLY A 15 5.49 -3.40 -2.50
C GLY A 15 6.14 -2.05 -2.79
N ARG A 16 7.46 -1.91 -2.60
CA ARG A 16 8.20 -0.69 -2.97
C ARG A 16 8.23 -0.48 -4.48
N ARG A 17 8.59 -1.51 -5.24
CA ARG A 17 8.64 -1.43 -6.71
C ARG A 17 7.28 -1.14 -7.31
N MET A 18 6.24 -1.84 -6.85
CA MET A 18 4.89 -1.65 -7.34
C MET A 18 4.30 -0.30 -6.90
N GLY A 19 4.60 0.16 -5.68
CA GLY A 19 4.20 1.51 -5.24
C GLY A 19 4.80 2.62 -6.10
N THR A 20 6.08 2.49 -6.46
CA THR A 20 6.75 3.42 -7.39
C THR A 20 6.10 3.40 -8.78
N ALA A 21 5.82 2.20 -9.30
CA ALA A 21 5.16 2.03 -10.58
C ALA A 21 3.76 2.67 -10.61
N ILE A 22 2.96 2.46 -9.56
CA ILE A 22 1.63 3.06 -9.41
C ILE A 22 1.74 4.58 -9.37
N ALA A 23 2.67 5.14 -8.59
CA ALA A 23 2.88 6.59 -8.52
C ALA A 23 3.14 7.16 -9.93
N ARG A 24 4.05 6.55 -10.68
CA ARG A 24 4.40 6.98 -12.04
C ARG A 24 3.22 6.87 -13.01
N ALA A 25 2.52 5.74 -13.00
CA ALA A 25 1.38 5.50 -13.89
C ALA A 25 0.19 6.44 -13.61
N MET A 26 0.03 6.89 -12.36
CA MET A 26 -0.99 7.85 -11.95
C MET A 26 -0.50 9.30 -11.97
N HIS A 27 0.71 9.56 -12.47
CA HIS A 27 1.34 10.88 -12.50
C HIS A 27 1.40 11.58 -11.14
N LEU A 28 1.65 10.81 -10.06
CA LEU A 28 1.73 11.32 -8.70
C LEU A 28 3.16 11.78 -8.37
N GLU A 29 3.26 12.95 -7.75
CA GLU A 29 4.54 13.48 -7.26
C GLU A 29 4.96 12.73 -5.98
N ARG A 30 6.09 12.04 -6.03
CA ARG A 30 6.66 11.35 -4.86
C ARG A 30 7.38 12.34 -3.97
N LEU A 31 7.24 12.18 -2.64
CA LEU A 31 7.93 13.01 -1.66
C LEU A 31 9.42 12.67 -1.54
N SER A 32 9.78 11.41 -1.83
CA SER A 32 11.17 10.97 -1.91
C SER A 32 11.30 9.70 -2.76
N ASP A 33 12.52 9.43 -3.22
CA ASP A 33 12.83 8.21 -4.00
C ASP A 33 12.83 6.94 -3.13
N SER A 34 12.95 7.08 -1.81
CA SER A 34 12.98 5.97 -0.85
C SER A 34 11.63 5.65 -0.22
N SER A 35 10.63 6.54 -0.37
CA SER A 35 9.28 6.38 0.20
C SER A 35 8.22 6.16 -0.87
N ASN A 36 7.14 5.49 -0.49
CA ASN A 36 5.91 5.41 -1.28
C ASN A 36 4.94 6.55 -0.94
N GLU A 37 5.37 7.57 -0.18
CA GLU A 37 4.58 8.76 0.09
C GLU A 37 4.55 9.69 -1.15
N VAL A 38 3.38 10.22 -1.43
CA VAL A 38 3.09 11.06 -2.60
C VAL A 38 2.23 12.26 -2.20
N LYS A 39 2.29 13.33 -2.99
CA LYS A 39 1.25 14.37 -2.94
C LYS A 39 -0.06 13.80 -3.45
N TRP A 40 -1.14 14.10 -2.75
CA TRP A 40 -2.49 13.67 -3.11
C TRP A 40 -3.50 14.76 -2.78
N ARG A 41 -4.06 15.38 -3.81
CA ARG A 41 -4.95 16.56 -3.69
C ARG A 41 -4.23 17.65 -2.87
N ASP A 42 -4.87 18.18 -1.82
CA ASP A 42 -4.32 19.22 -0.94
C ASP A 42 -3.43 18.67 0.19
N GLY A 43 -3.12 17.37 0.18
CA GLY A 43 -2.41 16.69 1.25
C GLY A 43 -1.46 15.60 0.78
N PHE A 44 -1.31 14.57 1.60
CA PHE A 44 -0.37 13.47 1.36
C PHE A 44 -1.06 12.12 1.39
N ALA A 45 -0.56 11.19 0.58
CA ALA A 45 -0.97 9.80 0.63
C ALA A 45 0.25 8.87 0.67
N VAL A 46 0.03 7.62 1.09
CA VAL A 46 1.01 6.54 0.90
C VAL A 46 0.46 5.48 -0.02
N ILE A 47 1.30 4.98 -0.92
CA ILE A 47 0.96 3.86 -1.79
C ILE A 47 1.37 2.54 -1.14
N LYS A 48 0.40 1.63 -1.01
CA LYS A 48 0.60 0.24 -0.60
C LYS A 48 0.13 -0.69 -1.69
N CYS A 49 0.72 -1.87 -1.76
CA CYS A 49 0.32 -2.89 -2.71
C CYS A 49 0.19 -4.24 -2.02
N CYS A 50 -0.92 -4.92 -2.29
CA CYS A 50 -1.14 -6.30 -1.98
C CYS A 50 -0.96 -7.12 -3.26
N GLY A 51 0.12 -7.90 -3.34
CA GLY A 51 0.27 -8.91 -4.39
C GLY A 51 -0.82 -9.99 -4.32
N PRO A 52 -0.86 -10.95 -5.27
CA PRO A 52 -2.00 -11.86 -5.44
C PRO A 52 -2.36 -12.67 -4.18
N ARG A 53 -1.33 -13.07 -3.42
CA ARG A 53 -1.44 -13.85 -2.17
C ARG A 53 -1.33 -13.02 -0.90
N THR A 54 -1.16 -11.71 -1.00
CA THR A 54 -1.06 -10.80 0.15
C THR A 54 -2.44 -10.27 0.50
N ASN A 55 -2.92 -10.57 1.71
CA ASN A 55 -4.28 -10.23 2.13
C ASN A 55 -4.38 -8.99 3.01
N SER A 56 -3.25 -8.41 3.42
CA SER A 56 -3.20 -7.21 4.24
C SER A 56 -2.07 -6.28 3.84
N PHE A 57 -2.20 -5.02 4.24
CA PHE A 57 -1.18 -4.01 4.08
C PHE A 57 -1.03 -3.24 5.39
N GLY A 58 0.21 -2.81 5.67
CA GLY A 58 0.58 -2.17 6.92
C GLY A 58 1.06 -0.74 6.74
N ILE A 59 0.69 0.11 7.69
CA ILE A 59 1.17 1.49 7.83
C ILE A 59 1.57 1.69 9.30
N THR A 60 2.67 2.38 9.55
CA THR A 60 3.06 2.72 10.94
C THR A 60 2.13 3.79 11.49
N ALA A 61 1.86 3.76 12.80
CA ALA A 61 1.03 4.79 13.45
C ALA A 61 1.52 6.23 13.15
N GLN A 62 2.83 6.46 13.17
CA GLN A 62 3.44 7.76 12.85
C GLN A 62 3.22 8.20 11.40
N MET A 63 3.12 7.26 10.46
CA MET A 63 2.80 7.60 9.07
C MET A 63 1.32 7.96 8.93
N LEU A 64 0.42 7.26 9.63
CA LEU A 64 -1.01 7.59 9.65
C LEU A 64 -1.33 9.00 10.19
N GLU A 65 -0.45 9.57 11.01
CA GLU A 65 -0.61 10.95 11.52
C GLU A 65 -0.28 12.03 10.49
N ARG A 66 0.45 11.68 9.41
CA ARG A 66 1.00 12.64 8.44
C ARG A 66 0.39 12.56 7.04
N ILE A 67 -0.49 11.58 6.81
CA ILE A 67 -1.15 11.36 5.52
C ILE A 67 -2.66 11.50 5.68
N ASP A 68 -3.33 11.83 4.59
CA ASP A 68 -4.78 12.01 4.51
C ASP A 68 -5.46 10.77 3.91
N ALA A 69 -4.75 10.08 3.02
CA ALA A 69 -5.25 8.91 2.31
C ALA A 69 -4.21 7.79 2.17
N VAL A 70 -4.70 6.60 1.87
CA VAL A 70 -3.92 5.43 1.49
C VAL A 70 -4.37 5.02 0.10
N ILE A 71 -3.42 5.01 -0.85
CA ILE A 71 -3.66 4.47 -2.18
C ILE A 71 -3.23 2.99 -2.14
N VAL A 72 -4.16 2.08 -2.44
CA VAL A 72 -3.93 0.64 -2.31
C VAL A 72 -4.13 -0.05 -3.65
N GLY A 73 -3.05 -0.63 -4.19
CA GLY A 73 -3.12 -1.58 -5.29
C GLY A 73 -3.45 -2.98 -4.78
N CYS A 74 -4.53 -3.57 -5.27
CA CYS A 74 -4.93 -4.94 -5.00
C CYS A 74 -4.76 -5.77 -6.27
N GLU A 75 -3.72 -6.61 -6.29
CA GLU A 75 -3.46 -7.51 -7.41
C GLU A 75 -4.24 -8.82 -7.29
N ASP A 76 -4.81 -9.28 -8.41
CA ASP A 76 -5.43 -10.60 -8.53
C ASP A 76 -4.51 -11.64 -9.20
N GLU A 77 -4.94 -12.90 -9.27
CA GLU A 77 -4.14 -13.97 -9.89
C GLU A 77 -4.02 -13.83 -11.43
N SER A 78 -4.84 -12.96 -12.04
CA SER A 78 -4.79 -12.63 -13.47
C SER A 78 -3.86 -11.45 -13.76
N GLY A 79 -3.19 -10.89 -12.75
CA GLY A 79 -2.28 -9.75 -12.87
C GLY A 79 -2.99 -8.41 -13.08
N ASN A 80 -4.30 -8.32 -12.80
CA ASN A 80 -4.97 -7.02 -12.72
C ASN A 80 -4.67 -6.39 -11.36
N VAL A 81 -4.35 -5.10 -11.36
CA VAL A 81 -4.13 -4.30 -10.17
C VAL A 81 -5.24 -3.27 -10.07
N GLU A 82 -6.20 -3.54 -9.19
CA GLU A 82 -7.25 -2.58 -8.86
C GLU A 82 -6.70 -1.55 -7.86
N ILE A 83 -6.80 -0.27 -8.17
CA ILE A 83 -6.28 0.80 -7.32
C ILE A 83 -7.45 1.50 -6.61
N PHE A 84 -7.35 1.57 -5.30
CA PHE A 84 -8.35 2.18 -4.43
C PHE A 84 -7.75 3.33 -3.62
N GLU A 85 -8.54 4.37 -3.39
CA GLU A 85 -8.32 5.36 -2.35
C GLU A 85 -9.07 4.94 -1.08
N LEU A 86 -8.36 4.86 0.04
CA LEU A 86 -8.93 4.64 1.35
C LEU A 86 -8.54 5.80 2.27
N THR A 87 -9.52 6.52 2.82
CA THR A 87 -9.26 7.62 3.76
C THR A 87 -8.63 7.09 5.04
N THR A 88 -7.82 7.92 5.72
CA THR A 88 -7.22 7.51 7.00
C THR A 88 -8.26 7.19 8.07
N ASP A 89 -9.43 7.82 8.05
CA ASP A 89 -10.52 7.49 8.99
C ASP A 89 -11.06 6.08 8.77
N ARG A 90 -11.29 5.68 7.52
CA ARG A 90 -11.69 4.31 7.20
C ARG A 90 -10.60 3.30 7.52
N PHE A 91 -9.34 3.67 7.31
CA PHE A 91 -8.20 2.86 7.73
C PHE A 91 -8.22 2.67 9.26
N ARG A 92 -8.34 3.74 10.05
CA ARG A 92 -8.37 3.70 11.53
C ARG A 92 -9.52 2.88 12.08
N GLN A 93 -10.70 2.92 11.46
CA GLN A 93 -11.86 2.14 11.87
C GLN A 93 -11.67 0.62 11.66
N SER A 94 -10.82 0.23 10.72
CA SER A 94 -10.66 -1.17 10.29
C SER A 94 -9.31 -1.78 10.66
N MET A 95 -8.39 -0.99 11.23
CA MET A 95 -7.03 -1.43 11.51
C MET A 95 -6.97 -2.38 12.71
N VAL A 96 -6.05 -3.33 12.61
CA VAL A 96 -5.64 -4.20 13.71
C VAL A 96 -4.16 -4.00 14.00
N ASP A 97 -3.76 -4.19 15.25
CA ASP A 97 -2.35 -4.21 15.61
C ASP A 97 -1.67 -5.44 14.97
N SER A 98 -0.52 -5.23 14.33
CA SER A 98 0.32 -6.35 13.90
C SER A 98 0.83 -7.12 15.12
N ARG A 99 0.85 -8.46 15.04
CA ARG A 99 1.32 -9.35 16.13
C ARG A 99 2.81 -9.22 16.45
N SER A 100 3.60 -8.56 15.59
CA SER A 100 5.03 -8.36 15.78
C SER A 100 5.31 -7.10 16.61
N SER A 101 5.93 -7.29 17.78
CA SER A 101 6.47 -6.24 18.62
C SER A 101 7.80 -5.73 18.06
N SER A 102 7.78 -4.85 17.05
CA SER A 102 9.00 -4.14 16.63
C SER A 102 9.12 -2.81 17.37
N ALA A 103 10.09 -2.74 18.27
CA ALA A 103 10.42 -1.61 19.14
C ALA A 103 11.08 -0.41 18.42
N ALA A 104 11.15 -0.41 17.09
CA ALA A 104 11.73 0.68 16.31
C ALA A 104 10.80 1.02 15.14
N GLY A 105 10.16 2.20 15.17
CA GLY A 105 9.34 2.73 14.06
C GLY A 105 7.83 2.87 14.30
N GLY A 106 7.35 2.58 15.52
CA GLY A 106 5.93 2.65 15.88
C GLY A 106 5.16 1.39 15.48
N ARG A 107 4.11 1.05 16.24
CA ARG A 107 3.29 -0.16 15.99
C ARG A 107 2.72 -0.09 14.57
N VAL A 108 2.96 -1.14 13.78
CA VAL A 108 2.37 -1.28 12.45
C VAL A 108 0.89 -1.61 12.63
N LYS A 109 0.05 -0.78 12.01
CA LYS A 109 -1.38 -0.96 11.90
C LYS A 109 -1.66 -1.63 10.57
N GLN A 110 -2.36 -2.76 10.59
CA GLN A 110 -2.66 -3.54 9.40
C GLN A 110 -4.15 -3.47 9.06
N VAL A 111 -4.45 -3.39 7.78
CA VAL A 111 -5.81 -3.46 7.24
C VAL A 111 -5.85 -4.57 6.18
N ARG A 112 -6.98 -5.30 6.10
CA ARG A 112 -7.18 -6.31 5.06
C ARG A 112 -7.47 -5.66 3.72
N ARG A 113 -6.96 -6.22 2.61
CA ARG A 113 -7.27 -5.73 1.25
C ARG A 113 -8.78 -5.69 0.95
N SER A 114 -9.56 -6.56 1.58
CA SER A 114 -11.02 -6.57 1.46
C SER A 114 -11.67 -5.27 1.95
N VAL A 115 -11.06 -4.57 2.91
CA VAL A 115 -11.54 -3.26 3.39
C VAL A 115 -11.36 -2.21 2.29
N ALA A 116 -10.21 -2.18 1.61
CA ALA A 116 -10.00 -1.27 0.48
C ALA A 116 -11.01 -1.53 -0.64
N ARG A 117 -11.30 -2.80 -0.96
CA ARG A 117 -12.30 -3.17 -1.97
C ARG A 117 -13.74 -2.83 -1.60
N ARG A 118 -14.08 -2.89 -0.30
CA ARG A 118 -15.45 -2.65 0.20
C ARG A 118 -15.72 -1.18 0.47
N ASP A 119 -14.79 -0.51 1.14
CA ASP A 119 -14.99 0.83 1.72
C ASP A 119 -14.15 1.91 1.01
N GLY A 120 -13.23 1.52 0.14
CA GLY A 120 -12.42 2.43 -0.65
C GLY A 120 -13.13 2.87 -1.94
N VAL A 121 -12.68 4.01 -2.47
CA VAL A 121 -13.12 4.50 -3.78
C VAL A 121 -12.18 3.94 -4.83
N ARG A 122 -12.70 3.14 -5.77
CA ARG A 122 -11.89 2.63 -6.88
C ARG A 122 -11.51 3.76 -7.82
N LEU A 123 -10.21 3.97 -8.02
CA LEU A 123 -9.67 5.01 -8.89
C LEU A 123 -9.52 4.50 -10.32
N CYS A 124 -8.88 3.34 -10.49
CA CYS A 124 -8.65 2.72 -11.79
C CYS A 124 -8.25 1.25 -11.67
N VAL A 125 -8.04 0.59 -12.81
CA VAL A 125 -7.49 -0.76 -12.92
C VAL A 125 -6.36 -0.74 -13.94
N LEU A 126 -5.21 -1.30 -13.59
CA LEU A 126 -4.01 -1.38 -14.45
C LEU A 126 -3.52 -2.83 -14.52
N ARG A 127 -2.63 -3.16 -15.48
CA ARG A 127 -1.96 -4.46 -15.49
C ARG A 127 -0.64 -4.40 -14.73
N ALA A 128 -0.38 -5.43 -13.90
CA ALA A 128 0.89 -5.57 -13.21
C ALA A 128 2.08 -5.58 -14.19
N ALA A 129 1.92 -6.21 -15.36
CA ALA A 129 2.94 -6.22 -16.41
C ALA A 129 3.29 -4.81 -16.92
N GLU A 130 2.29 -3.93 -17.09
CA GLU A 130 2.50 -2.54 -17.53
C GLU A 130 3.16 -1.72 -16.42
N LEU A 131 2.68 -1.88 -15.18
CA LEU A 131 3.23 -1.20 -14.01
C LEU A 131 4.71 -1.56 -13.79
N LEU A 132 5.08 -2.83 -13.93
CA LEU A 132 6.47 -3.25 -13.73
C LEU A 132 7.45 -2.68 -14.76
N VAL A 133 6.98 -2.18 -15.92
CA VAL A 133 7.81 -1.39 -16.85
C VAL A 133 8.17 -0.04 -16.23
N PHE A 134 7.20 0.61 -15.58
CA PHE A 134 7.41 1.88 -14.87
C PHE A 134 8.16 1.72 -13.55
N GLY A 135 8.35 0.51 -13.03
CA GLY A 135 9.06 0.25 -11.78
C GLY A 135 10.58 0.17 -11.89
N ARG A 136 11.18 0.45 -13.07
CA ARG A 136 12.62 0.44 -13.32
C ARG A 136 13.30 1.77 -13.01
#